data_AF-A0A7K7IQ52-F1
#
_entry.id   AF-A0A7K7IQ52-F1
#
_cell.length_a   1.000
_cell.length_b   1.000
_cell.length_c   1.000
_cell.angle_alpha   90.00
_cell.angle_beta   90.00
_cell.angle_gamma   90.00
#
_symmetry.space_group_name_H-M   'P 1'
#
loop_
_entity.id
_entity.type
_entity.pdbx_description
1 polymer ?
#
loop_
_entity_poly.entity_id
_entity_poly.type
_entity_poly.pdbx_seq_one_letter_code
_entity_poly.pdbx_strand_id
1 'polypeptide(L)'
;CPFRHGHGQPRAFLIRPTRGTFLDAYAGHCDLHVGITSSQGVVYNYDQEGVHRDGSGWEQCISIPLVQPDMWELLQQWDNLLEEFSLEETWLPHRYEEQQHNCYTFALAFINRVRQGRGGAALSKAEFTERFLLARSREAARYLRLQQQLADRDVYIVPLAEQGQEQ
;
A
#
# COMPACT_ATOMS: atom_id res chain seq x y z
N CYS A 1 6.08 10.75 10.24
CA CYS A 1 5.24 9.52 10.34
C CYS A 1 5.36 8.74 9.03
N PRO A 2 5.65 7.42 9.04
CA PRO A 2 5.77 6.59 7.83
C PRO A 2 4.41 6.15 7.24
N PHE A 3 3.33 6.31 8.01
CA PHE A 3 1.98 5.97 7.57
C PHE A 3 1.32 7.13 6.83
N ARG A 4 0.45 6.78 5.89
CA ARG A 4 -0.30 7.71 5.02
C ARG A 4 -1.76 7.28 4.96
N HIS A 5 -2.63 8.25 4.77
CA HIS A 5 -4.03 8.01 4.44
C HIS A 5 -4.13 7.48 3.01
N GLY A 6 -4.35 6.18 2.84
CA GLY A 6 -4.32 5.47 1.56
C GLY A 6 -5.26 6.05 0.51
N HIS A 7 -6.46 6.46 0.91
CA HIS A 7 -7.41 7.12 0.00
C HIS A 7 -6.95 8.51 -0.48
N GLY A 8 -5.91 9.09 0.12
CA GLY A 8 -5.24 10.30 -0.36
C GLY A 8 -3.98 10.01 -1.17
N GLN A 9 -3.70 8.76 -1.51
CA GLN A 9 -2.49 8.33 -2.24
C GLN A 9 -2.90 7.75 -3.59
N PRO A 10 -3.00 8.56 -4.66
CA PRO A 10 -3.44 8.05 -5.95
C PRO A 10 -2.40 7.11 -6.58
N ARG A 11 -2.85 6.03 -7.22
CA ARG A 11 -2.02 5.16 -8.08
C ARG A 11 -0.82 4.57 -7.33
N ALA A 12 -1.08 4.03 -6.16
CA ALA A 12 -0.10 3.56 -5.20
C ALA A 12 -0.38 2.11 -4.79
N PHE A 13 0.70 1.40 -4.46
CA PHE A 13 0.63 0.15 -3.72
C PHE A 13 0.55 0.47 -2.23
N LEU A 14 -0.48 -0.05 -1.58
CA LEU A 14 -0.72 0.14 -0.15
C LEU A 14 -0.48 -1.14 0.62
N ILE A 15 0.03 -0.99 1.85
CA ILE A 15 0.13 -2.07 2.84
C ILE A 15 -0.51 -1.60 4.13
N ARG A 16 -1.36 -2.43 4.71
CA ARG A 16 -1.91 -2.26 6.06
C ARG A 16 -1.87 -3.57 6.84
N PRO A 17 -1.99 -3.57 8.17
CA PRO A 17 -2.29 -4.79 8.92
C PRO A 17 -3.66 -5.33 8.51
N THR A 18 -3.81 -6.65 8.47
CA THR A 18 -5.11 -7.28 8.20
C THR A 18 -6.14 -6.94 9.28
N ARG A 19 -5.69 -6.72 10.52
CA ARG A 19 -6.55 -6.36 11.66
C ARG A 19 -5.98 -5.15 12.40
N GLY A 20 -6.85 -4.19 12.71
CA GLY A 20 -6.50 -2.99 13.46
C GLY A 20 -5.60 -2.03 12.70
N THR A 21 -4.83 -1.22 13.43
CA THR A 21 -3.91 -0.22 12.86
C THR A 21 -2.46 -0.58 13.17
N PHE A 22 -1.51 0.01 12.44
CA PHE A 22 -0.09 -0.17 12.78
C PHE A 22 0.25 0.36 14.18
N LEU A 23 -0.48 1.35 14.69
CA LEU A 23 -0.16 2.04 15.95
C LEU A 23 -0.75 1.33 17.17
N ASP A 24 -1.93 0.72 17.02
CA ASP A 24 -2.65 0.17 18.17
C ASP A 24 -2.54 -1.36 18.27
N ALA A 25 -2.29 -2.07 17.16
CA ALA A 25 -2.47 -3.52 17.10
C ALA A 25 -1.36 -4.30 16.38
N TYR A 26 -0.36 -3.63 15.80
CA TYR A 26 0.67 -4.32 15.02
C TYR A 26 1.87 -4.75 15.86
N ALA A 27 1.95 -6.04 16.16
CA ALA A 27 3.04 -6.64 16.93
C ALA A 27 4.19 -7.19 16.06
N GLY A 28 4.34 -6.72 14.82
CA GLY A 28 5.46 -7.11 13.93
C GLY A 28 5.32 -8.45 13.22
N HIS A 29 4.38 -9.29 13.66
CA HIS A 29 4.08 -10.62 13.12
C HIS A 29 2.62 -10.74 12.66
N CYS A 30 1.86 -9.65 12.69
CA CYS A 30 0.50 -9.64 12.19
C CYS A 30 0.50 -9.75 10.67
N ASP A 31 -0.50 -10.45 10.14
CA ASP A 31 -0.69 -10.54 8.70
C ASP A 31 -0.88 -9.15 8.08
N LEU A 32 -0.37 -9.01 6.87
CA LEU A 32 -0.44 -7.78 6.09
C LEU A 32 -1.42 -7.97 4.94
N HIS A 33 -2.24 -6.95 4.72
CA HIS A 33 -3.11 -6.85 3.57
C HIS A 33 -2.61 -5.76 2.63
N VAL A 34 -2.77 -5.98 1.33
CA VAL A 34 -2.29 -5.03 0.31
C VAL A 34 -3.36 -4.72 -0.71
N GLY A 35 -3.23 -3.54 -1.31
CA GLY A 35 -4.19 -3.05 -2.29
C GLY A 35 -3.57 -2.02 -3.23
N ILE A 36 -4.27 -1.71 -4.30
CA ILE A 36 -3.89 -0.73 -5.31
C ILE A 36 -4.91 0.41 -5.33
N THR A 37 -4.47 1.65 -5.24
CA THR A 37 -5.37 2.81 -5.30
C THR A 37 -5.65 3.24 -6.74
N SER A 38 -6.89 3.61 -7.02
CA SER A 38 -7.26 4.38 -8.20
C SER A 38 -6.75 5.83 -8.11
N SER A 39 -6.98 6.62 -9.16
CA SER A 39 -6.68 8.05 -9.16
C SER A 39 -7.51 8.85 -8.15
N GLN A 40 -8.67 8.33 -7.76
CA GLN A 40 -9.60 8.95 -6.80
C GLN A 40 -9.48 8.39 -5.38
N GLY A 41 -8.54 7.48 -5.15
CA GLY A 41 -8.30 6.91 -3.82
C GLY A 41 -9.18 5.72 -3.45
N VAL A 42 -9.94 5.15 -4.38
CA VAL A 42 -10.61 3.85 -4.17
C VAL A 42 -9.56 2.75 -4.14
N VAL A 43 -9.59 1.86 -3.15
CA VAL A 43 -8.58 0.81 -2.98
C VAL A 43 -9.11 -0.52 -3.48
N TYR A 44 -8.47 -1.05 -4.51
CA TYR A 44 -8.72 -2.38 -5.05
C TYR A 44 -7.87 -3.39 -4.30
N ASN A 45 -8.51 -4.40 -3.71
CA ASN A 45 -7.83 -5.46 -2.96
C ASN A 45 -8.56 -6.80 -3.12
N TYR A 46 -7.89 -7.89 -2.78
CA TYR A 46 -8.38 -9.24 -3.06
C TYR A 46 -8.30 -10.12 -1.83
N ASP A 47 -9.40 -10.76 -1.46
CA ASP A 47 -9.46 -11.73 -0.37
C ASP A 47 -10.36 -12.93 -0.71
N GLN A 48 -10.75 -13.70 0.32
CA GLN A 48 -11.59 -14.89 0.18
C GLN A 48 -12.98 -14.61 -0.41
N GLU A 49 -13.46 -13.36 -0.34
CA GLU A 49 -14.73 -12.91 -0.88
C GLU A 49 -14.61 -12.32 -2.31
N GLY A 50 -13.39 -12.29 -2.87
CA GLY A 50 -13.15 -11.76 -4.20
C GLY A 50 -12.45 -10.41 -4.19
N VAL A 51 -12.62 -9.65 -5.28
CA VAL A 51 -12.04 -8.31 -5.43
C VAL A 51 -12.99 -7.28 -4.82
N HIS A 52 -12.44 -6.44 -3.94
CA HIS A 52 -13.14 -5.36 -3.27
C HIS A 52 -12.73 -3.99 -3.80
N ARG A 53 -13.58 -3.00 -3.56
CA ARG A 53 -13.38 -1.59 -3.91
C ARG A 53 -13.68 -0.73 -2.70
N ASP A 54 -12.67 -0.48 -1.89
CA ASP A 54 -12.85 0.14 -0.60
C ASP A 54 -12.69 1.65 -0.67
N GLY A 55 -13.69 2.37 -0.13
CA GLY A 55 -13.63 3.82 0.12
C GLY A 55 -13.18 4.18 1.54
N SER A 56 -12.94 3.19 2.40
CA SER A 56 -12.48 3.35 3.78
C SER A 56 -11.66 2.13 4.23
N GLY A 57 -11.04 2.21 5.41
CA GLY A 57 -10.26 1.11 6.01
C GLY A 57 -8.78 1.11 5.64
N TRP A 58 -8.33 2.06 4.81
CA TRP A 58 -6.94 2.22 4.39
C TRP A 58 -6.33 3.54 4.88
N GLU A 59 -6.80 4.08 6.00
CA GLU A 59 -6.37 5.38 6.56
C GLU A 59 -4.95 5.35 7.15
N GLN A 60 -4.43 4.17 7.47
CA GLN A 60 -3.10 4.00 8.04
C GLN A 60 -2.27 2.96 7.29
N CYS A 61 -1.74 3.37 6.14
CA CYS A 61 -1.00 2.50 5.24
C CYS A 61 0.46 2.91 5.06
N ILE A 62 1.31 1.94 4.74
CA ILE A 62 2.54 2.21 4.00
C ILE A 62 2.14 2.42 2.53
N SER A 63 2.60 3.51 1.92
CA SER A 63 2.26 3.88 0.54
C SER A 63 3.50 3.89 -0.34
N ILE A 64 3.37 3.29 -1.53
CA ILE A 64 4.42 3.25 -2.55
C ILE A 64 3.82 3.73 -3.87
N PRO A 65 4.14 4.96 -4.32
CA PRO A 65 3.67 5.48 -5.59
C PRO A 65 4.15 4.61 -6.76
N LEU A 66 3.24 4.23 -7.65
CA LEU A 66 3.52 3.36 -8.80
C LEU A 66 3.67 4.13 -10.11
N VAL A 67 3.11 5.33 -10.18
CA VAL A 67 3.09 6.15 -11.40
C VAL A 67 3.77 7.48 -11.14
N GLN A 68 4.72 7.85 -12.00
CA GLN A 68 5.40 9.15 -11.94
C GLN A 68 4.62 10.22 -12.73
N PRO A 69 4.75 11.52 -12.39
CA PRO A 69 3.97 12.59 -13.02
C PRO A 69 4.17 12.75 -14.54
N ASP A 70 5.29 12.29 -15.06
CA ASP A 70 5.65 12.32 -16.49
C ASP A 70 5.03 11.17 -17.31
N MET A 71 4.44 10.17 -16.65
CA MET A 71 3.81 9.01 -17.28
C MET A 71 2.37 9.29 -17.73
N TRP A 72 2.18 10.30 -18.57
CA TRP A 72 0.85 10.84 -18.93
C TRP A 72 -0.15 9.81 -19.46
N GLU A 73 0.27 8.88 -20.33
CA GLU A 73 -0.61 7.82 -20.87
C GLU A 73 -1.14 6.95 -19.74
N LEU A 74 -0.25 6.53 -18.84
CA LEU A 74 -0.61 5.69 -17.71
C LEU A 74 -1.50 6.44 -16.73
N LEU A 75 -1.28 7.74 -16.52
CA LEU A 75 -2.14 8.55 -15.66
C LEU A 75 -3.60 8.55 -16.15
N GLN A 76 -3.82 8.56 -17.46
CA GLN A 76 -5.18 8.56 -18.06
C GLN A 76 -5.80 7.16 -18.07
N GLN A 77 -5.00 6.12 -18.30
CA GLN A 77 -5.51 4.75 -18.46
C GLN A 77 -5.57 3.96 -17.15
N TRP A 78 -4.90 4.41 -16.08
CA TRP A 78 -4.75 3.68 -14.82
C TRP A 78 -6.06 3.11 -14.28
N ASP A 79 -7.09 3.96 -14.16
CA ASP A 79 -8.36 3.57 -13.57
C ASP A 79 -9.08 2.53 -14.43
N ASN A 80 -9.08 2.70 -15.76
CA ASN A 80 -9.70 1.74 -16.67
C ASN A 80 -8.97 0.40 -16.64
N LEU A 81 -7.63 0.40 -16.64
CA LEU A 81 -6.84 -0.82 -16.54
C LEU A 81 -7.10 -1.56 -15.23
N LEU A 82 -7.21 -0.83 -14.11
CA LEU A 82 -7.47 -1.41 -12.80
C LEU A 82 -8.90 -1.96 -12.70
N GLU A 83 -9.88 -1.22 -13.23
CA GLU A 83 -11.28 -1.64 -13.34
C GLU A 83 -11.40 -2.93 -14.14
N GLU A 84 -10.88 -2.98 -15.38
CA GLU A 84 -10.93 -4.16 -16.23
C GLU A 84 -10.24 -5.36 -15.58
N PHE A 85 -9.05 -5.14 -15.01
CA PHE A 85 -8.30 -6.19 -14.32
C PHE A 85 -9.06 -6.75 -13.11
N SER A 86 -9.77 -5.89 -12.37
CA SER A 86 -10.55 -6.30 -11.19
C SER A 86 -11.71 -7.24 -11.51
N LEU A 87 -12.17 -7.26 -12.76
CA LEU A 87 -13.33 -8.04 -13.22
C LEU A 87 -12.93 -9.38 -13.84
N GLU A 88 -11.63 -9.70 -13.93
CA GLU A 88 -11.16 -10.94 -14.55
C GLU A 88 -11.53 -12.16 -13.71
N GLU A 89 -11.92 -13.26 -14.38
CA GLU A 89 -12.28 -14.53 -13.73
C GLU A 89 -11.17 -15.12 -12.86
N THR A 90 -9.92 -14.75 -13.14
CA THR A 90 -8.73 -15.09 -12.35
C THR A 90 -8.88 -14.68 -10.87
N TRP A 91 -9.67 -13.64 -10.58
CA TRP A 91 -9.84 -13.07 -9.24
C TRP A 91 -11.21 -13.35 -8.64
N LEU A 92 -11.86 -14.44 -9.07
CA LEU A 92 -13.09 -14.90 -8.43
C LEU A 92 -12.80 -15.47 -7.02
N PRO A 93 -13.79 -15.43 -6.10
CA PRO A 93 -13.59 -15.84 -4.70
C PRO A 93 -13.06 -17.27 -4.55
N HIS A 94 -13.59 -18.21 -5.34
CA HIS A 94 -13.21 -19.63 -5.30
C HIS A 94 -11.79 -19.92 -5.82
N ARG A 95 -11.11 -18.93 -6.42
CA ARG A 95 -9.71 -19.03 -6.84
C ARG A 95 -8.73 -18.64 -5.73
N TYR A 96 -9.23 -18.05 -4.65
CA TYR A 96 -8.39 -17.54 -3.57
C TYR A 96 -7.58 -18.68 -2.93
N GLU A 97 -6.29 -18.45 -2.79
CA GLU A 97 -5.36 -19.35 -2.11
C GLU A 97 -4.34 -18.50 -1.35
N GLU A 98 -4.27 -18.68 -0.03
CA GLU A 98 -3.58 -17.78 0.87
C GLU A 98 -2.07 -17.67 0.58
N GLN A 99 -1.43 -18.68 0.02
CA GLN A 99 0.02 -18.73 -0.20
C GLN A 99 0.42 -18.29 -1.62
N GLN A 100 -0.38 -18.61 -2.63
CA GLN A 100 -0.07 -18.52 -4.05
C GLN A 100 -1.03 -17.61 -4.84
N HIS A 101 -2.23 -17.36 -4.33
CA HIS A 101 -3.27 -16.58 -5.02
C HIS A 101 -4.05 -15.68 -4.05
N ASN A 102 -3.40 -14.63 -3.57
CA ASN A 102 -3.85 -13.76 -2.47
C ASN A 102 -3.78 -12.27 -2.86
N CYS A 103 -4.03 -11.38 -1.89
CA CYS A 103 -3.96 -9.92 -2.09
C CYS A 103 -2.62 -9.45 -2.68
N TYR A 104 -1.52 -10.07 -2.28
CA TYR A 104 -0.19 -9.71 -2.76
C TYR A 104 -0.01 -10.08 -4.23
N THR A 105 -0.40 -11.30 -4.62
CA THR A 105 -0.29 -11.73 -6.01
C THR A 105 -1.25 -10.97 -6.91
N PHE A 106 -2.45 -10.59 -6.43
CA PHE A 106 -3.35 -9.66 -7.12
C PHE A 106 -2.68 -8.33 -7.45
N ALA A 107 -2.16 -7.65 -6.44
CA ALA A 107 -1.52 -6.35 -6.61
C ALA A 107 -0.27 -6.42 -7.49
N LEU A 108 0.57 -7.46 -7.31
CA LEU A 108 1.76 -7.66 -8.12
C LEU A 108 1.43 -8.02 -9.58
N ALA A 109 0.39 -8.82 -9.82
CA ALA A 109 -0.06 -9.17 -11.17
C ALA A 109 -0.54 -7.93 -11.92
N PHE A 110 -1.30 -7.04 -11.28
CA PHE A 110 -1.68 -5.76 -11.87
C PHE A 110 -0.46 -4.90 -12.24
N ILE A 111 0.49 -4.75 -11.30
CA ILE A 111 1.73 -4.00 -11.53
C ILE A 111 2.49 -4.59 -12.72
N ASN A 112 2.61 -5.92 -12.80
CA ASN A 112 3.31 -6.58 -13.89
C ASN A 112 2.60 -6.41 -15.23
N ARG A 113 1.26 -6.44 -15.27
CA ARG A 113 0.49 -6.14 -16.49
C ARG A 113 0.78 -4.74 -17.00
N VAL A 114 0.74 -3.73 -16.12
CA VAL A 114 1.06 -2.34 -16.46
C VAL A 114 2.50 -2.20 -16.96
N ARG A 115 3.46 -2.89 -16.32
CA ARG A 115 4.87 -2.89 -16.73
C ARG A 115 5.07 -3.53 -18.11
N GLN A 116 4.46 -4.68 -18.33
CA GLN A 116 4.56 -5.43 -19.60
C GLN A 116 3.93 -4.64 -20.76
N GLY A 117 2.79 -3.98 -20.54
CA GLY A 117 2.17 -3.10 -21.54
C GLY A 117 3.07 -1.94 -21.98
N ARG A 118 4.10 -1.62 -21.20
CA ARG A 118 5.10 -0.58 -21.49
C ARG A 118 6.47 -1.15 -21.90
N GLY A 119 6.54 -2.45 -22.21
CA GLY A 119 7.77 -3.14 -22.59
C GLY A 119 8.72 -3.47 -21.44
N GLY A 120 8.28 -3.31 -20.19
CA GLY A 120 9.07 -3.65 -19.01
C GLY A 120 8.98 -5.12 -18.63
N ALA A 121 10.04 -5.66 -18.02
CA ALA A 121 10.03 -7.00 -17.45
C ALA A 121 9.11 -7.09 -16.22
N ALA A 122 8.46 -8.25 -16.09
CA ALA A 122 7.72 -8.61 -14.89
C ALA A 122 8.68 -8.76 -13.70
N LEU A 123 8.20 -8.37 -12.52
CA LEU A 123 8.90 -8.51 -11.25
C LEU A 123 8.39 -9.74 -10.52
N SER A 124 9.30 -10.51 -9.95
CA SER A 124 8.97 -11.52 -8.96
C SER A 124 8.54 -10.88 -7.62
N LYS A 125 7.89 -11.67 -6.77
CA LYS A 125 7.55 -11.27 -5.39
C LYS A 125 8.79 -10.81 -4.61
N ALA A 126 9.90 -11.55 -4.76
CA ALA A 126 11.16 -11.23 -4.10
C ALA A 126 11.72 -9.88 -4.59
N GLU A 127 11.80 -9.67 -5.90
CA GLU A 127 12.33 -8.43 -6.47
C GLU A 127 11.49 -7.21 -6.10
N PHE A 128 10.15 -7.33 -6.14
CA PHE A 128 9.28 -6.23 -5.75
C PHE A 128 9.45 -5.91 -4.25
N THR A 129 9.49 -6.94 -3.41
CA THR A 129 9.69 -6.78 -1.95
C THR A 129 11.01 -6.10 -1.65
N GLU A 130 12.10 -6.59 -2.24
CA GLU A 130 13.44 -6.08 -1.97
C GLU A 130 13.62 -4.64 -2.43
N ARG A 131 13.15 -4.31 -3.64
CA ARG A 131 13.34 -2.98 -4.25
C ARG A 131 12.43 -1.91 -3.66
N PHE A 132 11.18 -2.24 -3.32
CA PHE A 132 10.17 -1.24 -3.00
C PHE A 132 9.65 -1.32 -1.54
N LEU A 133 9.49 -2.53 -1.00
CA LEU A 133 8.85 -2.70 0.31
C LEU A 133 9.85 -2.62 1.46
N LEU A 134 11.00 -3.27 1.32
CA LEU A 134 11.92 -3.54 2.43
C LEU A 134 12.36 -2.27 3.17
N ALA A 135 12.72 -1.21 2.45
CA ALA A 135 13.12 0.05 3.05
C ALA A 135 11.97 0.70 3.85
N ARG A 136 10.75 0.73 3.27
CA ARG A 136 9.56 1.32 3.88
C ARG A 136 9.08 0.52 5.09
N SER A 137 9.09 -0.80 5.00
CA SER A 137 8.74 -1.69 6.11
C SER A 137 9.72 -1.56 7.28
N ARG A 138 11.03 -1.40 7.00
CA ARG A 138 12.04 -1.14 8.04
C ARG A 138 11.84 0.22 8.70
N GLU A 139 11.52 1.25 7.92
CA GLU A 139 11.19 2.58 8.44
C GLU A 139 9.96 2.53 9.36
N ALA A 140 8.89 1.87 8.92
CA ALA A 140 7.68 1.67 9.70
C ALA A 140 7.97 0.91 11.01
N ALA A 141 8.71 -0.20 10.96
CA ALA A 141 9.06 -0.98 12.13
C ALA A 141 9.89 -0.18 13.15
N ARG A 142 10.85 0.64 12.68
CA ARG A 142 11.63 1.54 13.55
C ARG A 142 10.73 2.58 14.22
N TYR A 143 9.82 3.18 13.46
CA TYR A 143 8.87 4.17 13.98
C TYR A 143 7.97 3.57 15.06
N LEU A 144 7.43 2.37 14.84
CA LEU A 144 6.57 1.69 15.82
C LEU A 144 7.31 1.38 17.12
N ARG A 145 8.56 0.89 17.04
CA ARG A 145 9.38 0.66 18.24
C ARG A 145 9.62 1.95 19.03
N LEU A 146 9.89 3.06 18.34
CA LEU A 146 10.07 4.36 18.99
C LEU A 146 8.78 4.84 19.66
N GLN A 147 7.63 4.70 19.00
CA GLN A 147 6.32 5.03 19.59
C GLN A 147 6.05 4.23 20.87
N GLN A 148 6.29 2.91 20.84
CA GLN A 148 6.14 2.05 22.02
C GLN A 148 7.06 2.49 23.17
N GLN A 149 8.33 2.78 22.88
CA GLN A 149 9.28 3.26 23.89
C GLN A 149 8.93 4.62 24.49
N LEU A 150 8.27 5.48 23.71
CA LEU A 150 7.81 6.78 24.17
C LEU A 150 6.52 6.67 24.99
N ALA A 151 5.61 5.74 24.64
CA ALA A 151 4.40 5.48 25.42
C ALA A 151 4.71 4.94 26.83
N ASP A 152 5.79 4.17 26.98
CA ASP A 152 6.25 3.64 28.28
C ASP A 152 7.03 4.66 29.13
N ARG A 153 7.13 5.92 28.69
CA ARG A 153 7.85 6.99 29.38
C ARG A 153 6.95 8.22 29.51
N ASP A 154 6.98 8.91 30.65
CA ASP A 154 6.36 10.24 30.79
C ASP A 154 7.15 11.27 29.95
N VAL A 155 6.91 11.29 28.65
CA VAL A 155 7.56 12.20 27.70
C VAL A 155 6.50 13.09 27.07
N TYR A 156 6.65 14.39 27.24
CA TYR A 156 5.83 15.38 26.57
C TYR A 156 6.52 15.81 25.26
N ILE A 157 5.83 15.64 24.13
CA ILE A 157 6.30 16.18 22.85
C ILE A 157 6.07 17.69 22.87
N VAL A 158 7.15 18.46 22.95
CA VAL A 158 7.09 19.92 22.81
C VAL A 158 7.09 20.25 21.31
N PRO A 159 6.07 20.96 20.79
CA PRO A 159 6.10 21.46 19.43
C PRO A 159 7.34 22.33 19.24
N LEU A 160 8.14 22.07 18.21
CA LEU A 160 9.19 22.99 17.79
C LEU A 160 8.50 24.27 17.35
N ALA A 161 8.71 25.36 18.11
CA ALA A 161 8.28 26.68 17.70
C ALA A 161 8.86 26.95 16.32
N GLU A 162 7.99 27.31 15.37
CA GLU A 162 8.43 27.82 14.07
C GLU A 162 9.39 28.98 14.35
N GLN A 163 10.66 28.80 14.02
CA GLN A 163 11.59 29.91 14.01
C GLN A 163 11.11 30.85 12.90
N GLY A 164 10.39 31.89 13.30
CA GLY A 164 10.01 32.98 12.43
C GLY A 164 11.24 33.43 11.66
N GLN A 165 11.12 33.42 10.33
CA GLN A 165 12.06 34.08 9.47
C GLN A 165 11.94 35.59 9.75
N GLU A 166 12.78 36.11 10.65
CA GLU A 166 13.12 37.52 10.70
C GLU A 166 14.35 37.75 9.80
N GLN A 167 14.08 38.20 8.57
CA GLN A 167 14.71 39.37 7.93
C GLN A 167 14.15 39.61 6.52
#